data_AF-A0A7W8NFN5-F1
#
_entry.id   AF-A0A7W8NFN5-F1
#
_cell.length_a   1.000
_cell.length_b   1.000
_cell.length_c   1.000
_cell.angle_alpha   90.00
_cell.angle_beta   90.00
_cell.angle_gamma   90.00
#
_symmetry.space_group_name_H-M   'P 1'
#
loop_
_entity.id
_entity.type
_entity.pdbx_description
1 polymer ?
#
loop_
_entity_poly.entity_id
_entity_poly.type
_entity_poly.pdbx_seq_one_letter_code
_entity_poly.pdbx_strand_id
1 'polypeptide(L)'
;MRDATEKIQVRVSGEVASFLRAKAAESGMPLTELGGALLSYAAQAEANEAGEALVLPTVRQVIRQELQQFLERTFDFQVRTYMEAGTARRMVQAAMHYETPMSVERIKAIEKKQWSQTWAASRKHVDELTTLNEVYRQSAGLHADKQQRLTGADEQGLE
;
A
#
# COMPACT_ATOMS: atom_id res chain seq x y z
N MET A 1 -34.93 -10.86 -20.85
CA MET A 1 -35.34 -12.21 -20.41
C MET A 1 -36.50 -12.05 -19.44
N ARG A 2 -37.52 -12.92 -19.47
CA ARG A 2 -38.60 -12.86 -18.48
C ARG A 2 -37.99 -13.12 -17.09
N ASP A 3 -38.36 -12.29 -16.12
CA ASP A 3 -37.93 -12.38 -14.72
C ASP A 3 -38.65 -13.56 -14.06
N ALA A 4 -38.24 -14.77 -14.42
CA ALA A 4 -38.84 -16.01 -13.96
C ALA A 4 -38.06 -16.51 -12.74
N THR A 5 -38.72 -16.56 -11.59
CA THR A 5 -38.16 -17.18 -10.39
C THR A 5 -38.30 -18.70 -10.47
N GLU A 6 -37.21 -19.42 -10.24
CA GLU A 6 -37.20 -20.88 -10.22
C GLU A 6 -37.10 -21.42 -8.79
N LYS A 7 -37.84 -22.49 -8.51
CA LYS A 7 -37.84 -23.14 -7.19
C LYS A 7 -36.73 -24.19 -7.13
N ILE A 8 -35.70 -23.92 -6.35
CA ILE A 8 -34.59 -24.84 -6.10
C ILE A 8 -34.77 -25.48 -4.72
N GLN A 9 -34.67 -26.81 -4.65
CA GLN A 9 -34.63 -27.55 -3.38
C GLN A 9 -33.19 -27.95 -3.08
N VAL A 10 -32.67 -27.51 -1.94
CA VAL A 10 -31.28 -27.73 -1.52
C VAL A 10 -31.27 -28.54 -0.23
N ARG A 11 -30.36 -29.51 -0.13
CA ARG A 11 -30.09 -30.24 1.13
C ARG A 11 -28.93 -29.56 1.83
N VAL A 12 -29.12 -29.23 3.10
CA VAL A 12 -28.11 -28.65 3.99
C VAL A 12 -28.09 -29.44 5.31
N SER A 13 -26.99 -29.35 6.06
CA SER A 13 -26.92 -29.95 7.40
C SER A 13 -27.93 -29.30 8.36
N GLY A 14 -28.33 -30.04 9.41
CA GLY A 14 -29.31 -29.56 10.38
C GLY A 14 -28.90 -28.29 11.12
N GLU A 15 -27.60 -28.15 11.40
CA GLU A 15 -27.00 -26.95 12.01
C GLU A 15 -27.11 -25.74 11.09
N VAL A 16 -26.74 -25.89 9.81
CA VAL A 16 -26.82 -24.82 8.81
C VAL A 16 -28.27 -24.41 8.57
N ALA A 17 -29.20 -25.36 8.53
CA ALA A 17 -30.63 -25.06 8.42
C ALA A 17 -31.15 -24.24 9.62
N SER A 18 -30.69 -24.57 10.83
CA SER A 18 -31.07 -23.88 12.05
C SER A 18 -30.51 -22.47 12.10
N PHE A 19 -29.24 -22.30 11.72
CA PHE A 19 -28.59 -21.01 11.59
C PHE A 19 -29.30 -20.10 10.57
N LEU A 20 -29.59 -20.62 9.37
CA LEU A 20 -30.27 -19.84 8.33
C LEU A 20 -31.68 -19.42 8.76
N ARG A 21 -32.42 -20.27 9.50
CA ARG A 21 -33.73 -19.91 10.06
C ARG A 21 -33.62 -18.83 11.12
N ALA A 22 -32.63 -18.91 12.01
CA ALA A 22 -32.39 -17.88 13.02
C ALA A 22 -32.07 -16.52 12.38
N LYS A 23 -31.19 -16.53 11.37
CA LYS A 23 -30.80 -15.32 10.62
C LYS A 23 -31.95 -14.72 9.82
N ALA A 24 -32.81 -15.57 9.24
CA ALA A 24 -34.04 -15.15 8.56
C ALA A 24 -35.03 -14.48 9.53
N ALA A 25 -35.19 -15.05 10.73
CA ALA A 25 -36.04 -14.50 11.77
C ALA A 25 -35.51 -13.15 12.31
N GLU A 26 -34.21 -13.02 12.52
CA GLU A 26 -33.56 -11.78 12.94
C GLU A 26 -33.70 -10.66 11.89
N SER A 27 -33.59 -11.02 10.61
CA SER A 27 -33.71 -10.08 9.49
C SER A 27 -35.16 -9.80 9.08
N GLY A 28 -36.14 -10.45 9.73
CA GLY A 28 -37.56 -10.30 9.42
C GLY A 28 -37.96 -10.79 8.02
N MET A 29 -37.20 -11.69 7.41
CA MET A 29 -37.39 -12.12 6.02
C MET A 29 -37.71 -13.61 5.89
N PRO A 30 -38.46 -14.05 4.87
CA PRO A 30 -38.67 -15.46 4.58
C PRO A 30 -37.35 -16.19 4.26
N LEU A 31 -37.21 -17.42 4.76
CA LEU A 31 -36.02 -18.27 4.53
C LEU A 31 -35.71 -18.46 3.03
N THR A 32 -36.74 -18.49 2.18
CA THR A 32 -36.60 -18.61 0.73
C THR A 32 -35.99 -17.37 0.09
N GLU A 33 -36.34 -16.18 0.58
CA GLU A 33 -35.77 -14.92 0.09
C GLU A 33 -34.33 -14.76 0.58
N LEU A 34 -34.05 -15.13 1.85
CA LEU A 34 -32.69 -15.13 2.39
C LEU A 34 -31.80 -16.10 1.60
N GLY A 35 -32.31 -17.30 1.33
CA GLY A 35 -31.60 -18.30 0.53
C GLY A 35 -31.32 -17.83 -0.89
N GLY A 36 -32.31 -17.19 -1.55
CA GLY A 36 -32.14 -16.61 -2.88
C GLY A 36 -31.10 -15.49 -2.90
N ALA A 37 -31.12 -14.60 -1.91
CA ALA A 37 -30.16 -13.50 -1.79
C ALA A 37 -28.73 -14.01 -1.55
N LEU A 38 -28.56 -15.01 -0.67
CA LEU A 38 -27.25 -15.62 -0.39
C LEU A 38 -26.70 -16.38 -1.60
N LEU A 39 -27.55 -17.13 -2.32
CA LEU A 39 -27.14 -17.83 -3.54
C LEU A 39 -26.77 -16.84 -4.65
N SER A 40 -27.53 -15.76 -4.82
CA SER A 40 -27.23 -14.72 -5.79
C SER A 40 -25.93 -14.00 -5.45
N TYR A 41 -25.73 -13.68 -4.15
CA TYR A 41 -24.50 -13.09 -3.66
C TYR A 41 -23.29 -14.02 -3.89
N ALA A 42 -23.42 -15.32 -3.59
CA ALA A 42 -22.35 -16.29 -3.81
C ALA A 42 -22.00 -16.43 -5.30
N ALA A 43 -23.00 -16.52 -6.17
CA ALA A 43 -22.79 -16.60 -7.62
C ALA A 43 -22.12 -15.32 -8.17
N GLN A 44 -22.53 -14.14 -7.67
CA GLN A 44 -21.92 -12.87 -8.05
C GLN A 44 -20.48 -12.75 -7.51
N ALA A 45 -20.23 -13.21 -6.29
CA ALA A 45 -18.92 -13.20 -5.67
C ALA A 45 -17.95 -14.10 -6.43
N GLU A 46 -18.35 -15.30 -6.81
CA GLU A 46 -17.54 -16.23 -7.62
C GLU A 46 -17.25 -15.66 -9.01
N ALA A 47 -18.23 -15.03 -9.66
CA ALA A 47 -18.04 -14.35 -10.94
C ALA A 47 -17.11 -13.14 -10.83
N ASN A 48 -17.22 -12.36 -9.75
CA ASN A 48 -16.36 -11.22 -9.48
C ASN A 48 -14.94 -11.66 -9.15
N GLU A 49 -14.75 -12.73 -8.37
CA GLU A 49 -13.44 -13.29 -8.02
C GLU A 49 -12.73 -13.87 -9.25
N ALA A 50 -13.48 -14.52 -10.15
CA ALA A 50 -12.98 -14.94 -11.46
C ALA A 50 -12.61 -13.75 -12.36
N GLY A 51 -13.41 -12.69 -12.34
CA GLY A 51 -13.11 -11.43 -13.04
C GLY A 51 -11.87 -10.72 -12.48
N GLU A 52 -11.74 -10.70 -11.16
CA GLU A 52 -10.61 -10.08 -10.46
C GLU A 52 -9.32 -10.87 -10.74
N ALA A 53 -9.37 -12.20 -10.75
CA ALA A 53 -8.26 -13.06 -11.13
C ALA A 53 -7.77 -12.83 -12.57
N LEU A 54 -8.68 -12.45 -13.49
CA LEU A 54 -8.34 -12.13 -14.88
C LEU A 54 -7.64 -10.77 -15.01
N VAL A 55 -8.02 -9.80 -14.17
CA VAL A 55 -7.57 -8.39 -14.27
C VAL A 55 -6.34 -8.11 -13.41
N LEU A 56 -6.20 -8.79 -12.27
CA LEU A 56 -5.10 -8.65 -11.31
C LEU A 56 -3.69 -8.77 -11.93
N PRO A 57 -3.41 -9.74 -12.83
CA PRO A 57 -2.10 -9.83 -13.48
C PRO A 57 -1.76 -8.60 -14.31
N THR A 58 -2.74 -8.10 -15.07
CA THR A 58 -2.60 -6.93 -15.94
C THR A 58 -2.40 -5.65 -15.12
N VAL A 59 -3.21 -5.46 -14.07
CA VAL A 59 -3.07 -4.32 -13.15
C VAL A 59 -1.70 -4.34 -12.47
N ARG A 60 -1.24 -5.51 -12.01
CA ARG A 60 0.09 -5.66 -11.39
C ARG A 60 1.21 -5.34 -12.38
N GLN A 61 1.07 -5.70 -13.64
CA GLN A 61 2.04 -5.38 -14.68
C GLN A 61 2.09 -3.87 -14.96
N VAL A 62 0.94 -3.22 -15.10
CA VAL A 62 0.85 -1.77 -15.32
C VAL A 62 1.45 -1.01 -14.13
N ILE A 63 1.10 -1.38 -12.89
CA ILE A 63 1.68 -0.76 -11.69
C ILE A 63 3.20 -0.89 -11.68
N ARG A 64 3.76 -2.05 -12.04
CA ARG A 64 5.22 -2.24 -12.13
C ARG A 64 5.85 -1.34 -13.20
N GLN A 65 5.22 -1.20 -14.36
CA GLN A 65 5.71 -0.33 -15.43
C GLN A 65 5.69 1.15 -15.03
N GLU A 66 4.60 1.60 -14.40
CA GLU A 66 4.48 2.99 -13.92
C GLU A 66 5.49 3.29 -12.81
N LEU A 67 5.68 2.36 -11.85
CA LEU A 67 6.71 2.51 -10.82
C LEU A 67 8.12 2.59 -11.42
N GLN A 68 8.41 1.79 -12.45
CA GLN A 68 9.69 1.83 -13.14
C GLN A 68 9.92 3.19 -13.83
N GLN A 69 8.93 3.70 -14.58
CA GLN A 69 9.03 5.01 -15.21
C GLN A 69 9.16 6.15 -14.19
N PHE A 70 8.45 6.06 -13.06
CA PHE A 70 8.55 7.04 -11.99
C PHE A 70 9.95 7.05 -11.36
N LEU A 71 10.55 5.88 -11.13
CA LEU A 71 11.92 5.76 -10.64
C LEU A 71 12.93 6.36 -11.61
N GLU A 72 12.79 6.10 -12.91
CA GLU A 72 13.65 6.68 -13.95
C GLU A 72 13.57 8.20 -13.97
N ARG A 73 12.36 8.79 -13.94
CA ARG A 73 12.20 10.25 -13.85
C ARG A 73 12.80 10.84 -12.58
N THR A 74 12.64 10.15 -11.46
CA THR A 74 13.20 10.60 -10.18
C THR A 74 14.73 10.58 -10.23
N PHE A 75 15.31 9.54 -10.82
CA PHE A 75 16.75 9.44 -11.02
C PHE A 75 17.28 10.57 -11.93
N ASP A 76 16.65 10.81 -13.08
CA ASP A 76 17.00 11.92 -13.97
C ASP A 76 16.93 13.27 -13.27
N PHE A 77 15.89 13.50 -12.48
CA PHE A 77 15.74 14.72 -11.70
C PHE A 77 16.85 14.87 -10.66
N GLN A 78 17.24 13.79 -9.97
CA GLN A 78 18.35 13.79 -9.02
C GLN A 78 19.70 14.07 -9.70
N VAL A 79 19.97 13.43 -10.84
CA VAL A 79 21.20 13.66 -11.61
C VAL A 79 21.27 15.12 -12.06
N ARG A 80 20.18 15.66 -12.59
CA ARG A 80 20.10 17.07 -13.00
C ARG A 80 20.31 18.02 -11.82
N THR A 81 19.64 17.78 -10.70
CA THR A 81 19.80 18.57 -9.48
C THR A 81 21.24 18.54 -8.99
N TYR A 82 21.91 17.37 -9.06
CA TYR A 82 23.31 17.23 -8.68
C TYR A 82 24.24 18.02 -9.63
N MET A 83 24.01 17.96 -10.94
CA MET A 83 24.78 18.72 -11.92
C MET A 83 24.60 20.24 -11.77
N GLU A 84 23.37 20.69 -11.55
CA GLU A 84 23.04 22.11 -11.31
C GLU A 84 23.68 22.59 -10.01
N ALA A 85 23.58 21.81 -8.93
CA ALA A 85 24.24 22.10 -7.66
C ALA A 85 25.78 22.14 -7.79
N GLY A 86 26.38 21.24 -8.57
CA GLY A 86 27.82 21.24 -8.85
C GLY A 86 28.27 22.47 -9.65
N THR A 87 27.44 22.93 -10.57
CA THR A 87 27.69 24.17 -11.34
C THR A 87 27.56 25.40 -10.44
N ALA A 88 26.54 25.46 -9.59
CA ALA A 88 26.39 26.52 -8.60
C ALA A 88 27.61 26.60 -7.65
N ARG A 89 28.12 25.45 -7.16
CA ARG A 89 29.34 25.42 -6.33
C ARG A 89 30.55 25.99 -7.07
N ARG A 90 30.78 25.59 -8.32
CA ARG A 90 31.90 26.12 -9.13
C ARG A 90 31.78 27.63 -9.36
N MET A 91 30.57 28.15 -9.59
CA MET A 91 30.35 29.59 -9.72
C MET A 91 30.63 30.33 -8.40
N VAL A 92 30.19 29.81 -7.26
CA VAL A 92 30.48 30.39 -5.94
C VAL A 92 31.99 30.36 -5.65
N GLN A 93 32.67 29.26 -5.96
CA GLN A 93 34.12 29.16 -5.84
C GLN A 93 34.84 30.19 -6.72
N ALA A 94 34.37 30.38 -7.96
CA ALA A 94 34.92 31.38 -8.87
C ALA A 94 34.71 32.81 -8.33
N ALA A 95 33.49 33.16 -7.90
CA ALA A 95 33.21 34.46 -7.28
C ALA A 95 34.07 34.70 -6.03
N MET A 96 34.17 33.70 -5.16
CA MET A 96 35.00 33.75 -3.94
C MET A 96 36.52 33.76 -4.18
N HIS A 97 36.99 33.48 -5.40
CA HIS A 97 38.40 33.54 -5.75
C HIS A 97 38.74 34.82 -6.53
N TYR A 98 37.85 35.26 -7.42
CA TYR A 98 38.07 36.42 -8.29
C TYR A 98 37.57 37.75 -7.68
N GLU A 99 36.46 37.76 -6.94
CA GLU A 99 35.91 38.99 -6.33
C GLU A 99 36.44 39.24 -4.91
N THR A 100 36.75 38.17 -4.17
CA THR A 100 37.47 38.22 -2.89
C THR A 100 38.72 37.37 -3.05
N PRO A 101 39.95 37.84 -2.77
CA PRO A 101 41.14 37.04 -3.02
C PRO A 101 41.33 36.01 -1.89
N MET A 102 40.45 35.00 -1.83
CA MET A 102 40.64 33.84 -0.97
C MET A 102 41.41 32.75 -1.72
N SER A 103 42.31 32.08 -1.01
CA SER A 103 43.03 30.94 -1.57
C SER A 103 42.07 29.78 -1.86
N VAL A 104 42.33 29.06 -2.94
CA VAL A 104 41.54 27.88 -3.36
C VAL A 104 41.45 26.83 -2.25
N GLU A 105 42.50 26.70 -1.43
CA GLU A 105 42.54 25.80 -0.28
C GLU A 105 41.54 26.19 0.82
N ARG A 106 41.42 27.49 1.12
CA ARG A 106 40.45 28.02 2.09
C ARG A 106 39.02 27.77 1.62
N ILE A 107 38.76 27.97 0.33
CA ILE A 107 37.45 27.74 -0.29
C ILE A 107 37.06 26.26 -0.20
N LYS A 108 37.98 25.34 -0.53
CA LYS A 108 37.77 23.88 -0.38
C LYS A 108 37.49 23.46 1.06
N ALA A 109 38.16 24.08 2.03
CA ALA A 109 37.93 23.79 3.46
C ALA A 109 36.53 24.22 3.91
N ILE A 110 36.06 25.39 3.46
CA ILE A 110 34.69 25.88 3.74
C ILE A 110 33.65 24.96 3.08
N GLU A 111 33.85 24.59 1.82
CA GLU A 111 32.95 23.68 1.11
C GLU A 111 32.82 22.33 1.81
N LYS A 112 33.96 21.74 2.22
CA LYS A 112 33.96 20.44 2.93
C LYS A 112 33.18 20.54 4.24
N LYS A 113 33.33 21.63 4.99
CA LYS A 113 32.59 21.87 6.23
C LYS A 113 31.09 22.00 5.96
N GLN A 114 30.69 22.80 4.98
CA GLN A 114 29.28 22.99 4.62
C GLN A 114 28.64 21.69 4.13
N TRP A 115 29.32 20.94 3.24
CA TRP A 115 28.84 19.65 2.76
C TRP A 115 28.63 18.64 3.89
N SER A 116 29.56 18.58 4.86
CA SER A 116 29.41 17.69 6.02
C SER A 116 28.19 18.05 6.88
N GLN A 117 27.89 19.34 7.03
CA GLN A 117 26.72 19.81 7.78
C GLN A 117 25.41 19.53 7.04
N THR A 118 25.38 19.79 5.72
CA THR A 118 24.22 19.45 4.88
C THR A 118 23.96 17.96 4.89
N TRP A 119 25.00 17.13 4.74
CA TRP A 119 24.86 15.68 4.79
C TRP A 119 24.34 15.18 6.14
N ALA A 120 24.86 15.70 7.25
CA ALA A 120 24.38 15.34 8.59
C ALA A 120 22.91 15.71 8.80
N ALA A 121 22.49 16.89 8.33
CA ALA A 121 21.09 17.33 8.39
C ALA A 121 20.18 16.45 7.51
N SER A 122 20.58 16.15 6.28
CA SER A 122 19.80 15.30 5.38
C SER A 122 19.70 13.85 5.87
N ARG A 123 20.78 13.31 6.45
CA ARG A 123 20.80 11.95 6.98
C ARG A 123 19.79 11.76 8.12
N LYS A 124 19.64 12.75 9.00
CA LYS A 124 18.66 12.71 10.09
C LYS A 124 17.23 12.47 9.58
N HIS A 125 16.85 13.10 8.47
CA HIS A 125 15.53 12.91 7.87
C HIS A 125 15.35 11.53 7.23
N VAL A 126 16.40 10.96 6.64
CA VAL A 126 16.37 9.60 6.10
C VAL A 126 16.25 8.58 7.25
N ASP A 127 17.01 8.76 8.32
CA ASP A 127 16.93 7.90 9.50
C ASP A 127 15.51 7.94 10.10
N GLU A 128 14.91 9.13 10.26
CA GLU A 128 13.53 9.30 10.74
C GLU A 128 12.48 8.59 9.86
N LEU A 129 12.62 8.66 8.52
CA LEU A 129 11.74 7.94 7.59
C LEU A 129 11.89 6.42 7.70
N THR A 130 13.10 5.94 7.98
CA THR A 130 13.38 4.52 8.14
C THR A 130 12.73 3.98 9.43
N THR A 131 12.84 4.73 10.53
CA THR A 131 12.17 4.41 11.80
C THR A 131 10.66 4.39 11.62
N LEU A 132 10.10 5.33 10.85
CA LEU A 132 8.66 5.41 10.60
C LEU A 132 8.16 4.22 9.77
N ASN A 133 8.97 3.72 8.83
CA ASN A 133 8.69 2.50 8.08
C ASN A 133 8.70 1.26 8.97
N GLU A 134 9.66 1.15 9.90
CA GLU A 134 9.71 0.06 10.88
C GLU A 134 8.49 0.06 11.79
N VAL A 135 8.08 1.22 12.29
CA VAL A 135 6.85 1.36 13.10
C VAL A 135 5.62 0.95 12.30
N TYR A 136 5.53 1.35 11.02
CA TYR A 136 4.41 0.96 10.16
C TYR A 136 4.38 -0.56 9.93
N ARG A 137 5.52 -1.20 9.66
CA ARG A 137 5.63 -2.67 9.52
C ARG A 137 5.23 -3.40 10.80
N GLN A 138 5.67 -2.91 11.96
CA GLN A 138 5.29 -3.47 13.26
C GLN A 138 3.78 -3.32 13.52
N SER A 139 3.19 -2.16 13.18
CA SER A 139 1.74 -1.97 13.29
C SER A 139 0.95 -2.86 12.34
N ALA A 140 1.43 -3.09 11.12
CA ALA A 140 0.79 -3.98 10.17
C ALA A 140 0.79 -5.44 10.66
N GLY A 141 1.88 -5.88 11.30
CA GLY A 141 1.95 -7.18 11.96
C GLY A 141 0.98 -7.30 13.15
N LEU A 142 0.85 -6.25 13.96
CA LEU A 142 -0.11 -6.19 15.07
C LEU A 142 -1.57 -6.19 14.59
N HIS A 143 -1.88 -5.53 13.47
CA HIS A 143 -3.20 -5.57 12.87
C HIS A 143 -3.54 -6.96 12.33
N ALA A 144 -2.58 -7.63 11.67
CA ALA A 144 -2.75 -9.00 11.19
C ALA A 144 -2.97 -9.99 12.35
N ASP A 145 -2.19 -9.90 13.42
CA ASP A 145 -2.34 -10.73 14.63
C ASP A 145 -3.68 -10.46 15.34
N LYS A 146 -4.10 -9.19 15.44
CA LYS A 146 -5.42 -8.84 15.98
C LYS A 146 -6.57 -9.41 15.14
N GLN A 147 -6.47 -9.37 13.81
CA GLN A 147 -7.47 -9.98 12.92
C GLN A 147 -7.49 -11.50 13.09
N GLN A 148 -6.33 -12.14 13.19
CA GLN A 148 -6.20 -13.58 13.36
C GLN A 148 -6.78 -14.08 14.69
N ARG A 149 -6.61 -13.31 15.77
CA ARG A 149 -7.23 -13.59 17.07
C ARG A 149 -8.75 -13.40 17.05
N LEU A 150 -9.24 -12.38 16.34
CA LEU A 150 -10.68 -12.17 16.19
C LEU A 150 -11.34 -13.29 15.38
N THR A 151 -10.66 -13.80 14.34
CA THR A 151 -11.17 -14.95 13.55
C THR A 151 -10.99 -16.29 14.24
N GLY A 152 -9.95 -16.47 15.07
CA GLY A 152 -9.70 -17.73 15.79
C GLY A 152 -10.49 -17.87 17.10
N ALA A 153 -10.92 -16.76 17.71
CA ALA A 153 -11.76 -16.78 18.90
C ALA A 153 -13.19 -17.30 18.61
N ASP A 154 -13.64 -17.21 17.36
CA ASP A 154 -14.92 -17.76 16.92
C ASP A 154 -14.89 -19.31 16.77
N GLU A 155 -13.71 -19.94 16.72
CA GLU A 155 -13.57 -21.40 16.53
C GLU A 155 -13.42 -22.20 17.84
N GLN A 156 -13.11 -21.57 18.99
CA GLN A 156 -12.90 -22.25 20.28
C GLN A 156 -14.06 -22.12 21.27
N GLY A 157 -15.20 -21.54 20.86
CA GLY A 157 -16.39 -21.36 21.69
C GLY A 157 -17.49 -22.42 21.51
N LEU A 158 -17.22 -23.52 20.80
CA LEU A 158 -18.23 -24.53 20.41
C LEU A 158 -17.82 -25.98 20.79
N GLU A 159 -17.17 -26.18 21.94
CA GLU A 159 -17.15 -27.48 22.62
C GLU A 159 -18.06 -27.50 23.86
#